data_AF-A0A7Y7Y9L0-F1
#
_entry.id   AF-A0A7Y7Y9L0-F1
#
_cell.length_a   1.000
_cell.length_b   1.000
_cell.length_c   1.000
_cell.angle_alpha   90.00
_cell.angle_beta   90.00
_cell.angle_gamma   90.00
#
_symmetry.space_group_name_H-M   'P 1'
#
loop_
_entity.id
_entity.type
_entity.pdbx_description
1 polymer ?
#
loop_
_entity_poly.entity_id
_entity_poly.type
_entity_poly.pdbx_seq_one_letter_code
_entity_poly.pdbx_strand_id
1 'polypeptide(L)'
;MDKPVLPFSYEQLDHWVASLRSRLVDEAFACVIGILRGGAPLALMVSHTTGLAPAFLRYERASRTVTWDSSLPLPAPGSKVLLCEDIAGAGHTLADCIAFLQGHGLTLKTMTAGFDDLSRIRPDYSIDGRGAFLLFPWERHSHTAEYRARWQATGGGLTGRVGEDHEYETYGIDLDGILLPDIAPQRYAADLGQALRERDRLEPFERPAWLALPRVRAIVTGRPEMDRERTQHWLDLHGYAGISLLMRDISTYDDSPEQVATHKATAALQQGCTHFVESDAQQAILISTRLPLLRVIWWDALVRRGRLIGAHEWSHAPKWQEGAQRA
;
A
#
# COMPACT_ATOMS: atom_id res chain seq x y z
N MET A 1 -1.29 13.25 -8.94
CA MET A 1 -1.05 11.85 -9.34
C MET A 1 -2.37 11.49 -9.96
N ASP A 2 -2.42 11.44 -11.28
CA ASP A 2 -3.72 11.55 -11.95
C ASP A 2 -4.32 10.16 -12.23
N LYS A 3 -3.56 9.10 -11.93
CA LYS A 3 -4.00 7.72 -11.98
C LYS A 3 -4.53 7.26 -10.61
N PRO A 4 -5.65 6.51 -10.56
CA PRO A 4 -6.09 5.84 -9.35
C PRO A 4 -5.03 4.83 -8.87
N VAL A 5 -4.91 4.66 -7.56
CA VAL A 5 -4.05 3.63 -6.95
C VAL A 5 -4.82 2.32 -6.89
N LEU A 6 -4.24 1.23 -7.40
CA LEU A 6 -4.75 -0.13 -7.27
C LEU A 6 -3.85 -0.91 -6.30
N PRO A 7 -4.25 -1.06 -5.03
CA PRO A 7 -3.46 -1.78 -4.04
C PRO A 7 -3.64 -3.30 -4.17
N PHE A 8 -2.54 -4.03 -4.02
CA PHE A 8 -2.54 -5.48 -3.83
C PHE A 8 -2.06 -5.83 -2.43
N SER A 9 -2.90 -6.50 -1.64
CA SER A 9 -2.52 -7.12 -0.36
C SER A 9 -1.87 -8.48 -0.55
N TYR A 10 -1.21 -9.00 0.48
CA TYR A 10 -0.68 -10.37 0.45
C TYR A 10 -1.80 -11.40 0.26
N GLU A 11 -2.94 -11.18 0.93
CA GLU A 11 -4.12 -12.03 0.88
C GLU A 11 -4.73 -12.05 -0.53
N GLN A 12 -4.81 -10.91 -1.21
CA GLN A 12 -5.31 -10.85 -2.59
C GLN A 12 -4.39 -11.60 -3.57
N LEU A 13 -3.07 -11.46 -3.41
CA LEU A 13 -2.11 -12.14 -4.26
C LEU A 13 -2.07 -13.65 -3.99
N ASP A 14 -2.17 -14.06 -2.73
CA ASP A 14 -2.25 -15.46 -2.34
C ASP A 14 -3.51 -16.13 -2.93
N HIS A 15 -4.69 -15.50 -2.76
CA HIS A 15 -5.93 -15.99 -3.36
C HIS A 15 -5.86 -16.04 -4.89
N TRP A 16 -5.20 -15.07 -5.53
CA TRP A 16 -4.98 -15.09 -6.98
C TRP A 16 -4.15 -16.31 -7.40
N VAL A 17 -3.00 -16.52 -6.77
CA VAL A 17 -2.12 -17.66 -7.06
C VAL A 17 -2.81 -18.98 -6.78
N ALA A 18 -3.53 -19.09 -5.66
CA ALA A 18 -4.32 -20.27 -5.31
C ALA A 18 -5.38 -20.58 -6.37
N SER A 19 -6.03 -19.56 -6.95
CA SER A 19 -7.02 -19.74 -8.02
C SER A 19 -6.41 -20.31 -9.32
N LEU A 20 -5.10 -20.15 -9.53
CA LEU A 20 -4.38 -20.65 -10.69
C LEU A 20 -3.77 -22.04 -10.47
N ARG A 21 -3.90 -22.63 -9.27
CA ARG A 21 -3.18 -23.84 -8.86
C ARG A 21 -3.25 -24.98 -9.88
N SER A 22 -4.45 -25.37 -10.32
CA SER A 22 -4.62 -26.48 -11.28
C SER A 22 -3.86 -26.22 -12.58
N ARG A 23 -4.07 -25.03 -13.15
CA ARG A 23 -3.40 -24.59 -14.37
C ARG A 23 -1.88 -24.58 -14.22
N LEU A 24 -1.35 -24.11 -13.10
CA LEU A 24 0.10 -24.05 -12.87
C LEU A 24 0.72 -25.45 -12.72
N VAL A 25 0.00 -26.39 -12.10
CA VAL A 25 0.44 -27.79 -11.96
C VAL A 25 0.46 -28.49 -13.32
N ASP A 26 -0.57 -28.28 -14.15
CA ASP A 26 -0.68 -28.90 -15.48
C ASP A 26 0.43 -28.47 -16.45
N GLU A 27 1.05 -27.31 -16.22
CA GLU A 27 2.15 -26.81 -17.06
C GLU A 27 3.46 -27.59 -16.87
N ALA A 28 3.57 -28.40 -15.81
CA ALA A 28 4.73 -29.23 -15.48
C ALA A 28 6.07 -28.47 -15.47
N PHE A 29 6.11 -27.32 -14.79
CA PHE A 29 7.35 -26.56 -14.62
C PHE A 29 8.39 -27.35 -13.80
N ALA A 30 9.66 -27.22 -14.15
CA ALA A 30 10.77 -27.77 -13.40
C ALA A 30 11.04 -26.99 -12.10
N CYS A 31 10.87 -25.66 -12.14
CA CYS A 31 10.95 -24.78 -10.98
C CYS A 31 10.22 -23.45 -11.24
N VAL A 32 10.04 -22.67 -10.17
CA VAL A 32 9.60 -21.28 -10.23
C VAL A 32 10.78 -20.37 -9.91
N ILE A 33 10.96 -19.29 -10.68
CA ILE A 33 12.11 -18.39 -10.60
C ILE A 33 11.61 -16.98 -10.31
N GLY A 34 11.96 -16.39 -9.17
CA GLY A 34 11.65 -14.99 -8.86
C GLY A 34 12.79 -14.05 -9.26
N ILE A 35 12.46 -12.90 -9.88
CA ILE A 35 13.43 -11.82 -10.08
C ILE A 35 13.53 -11.01 -8.78
N LEU A 36 14.72 -10.94 -8.20
CA LEU A 36 14.94 -10.19 -6.96
C LEU A 36 14.91 -8.67 -7.23
N ARG A 37 14.21 -7.89 -6.40
CA ARG A 37 13.48 -8.30 -5.18
C ARG A 37 11.98 -8.53 -5.40
N GLY A 38 11.38 -7.87 -6.39
CA GLY A 38 9.94 -7.76 -6.59
C GLY A 38 9.21 -9.07 -6.90
N GLY A 39 9.84 -9.93 -7.71
CA GLY A 39 9.28 -11.23 -8.08
C GLY A 39 9.36 -12.33 -7.01
N ALA A 40 10.15 -12.14 -5.95
CA ALA A 40 10.33 -13.17 -4.93
C ALA A 40 9.06 -13.54 -4.14
N PRO A 41 8.27 -12.57 -3.63
CA PRO A 41 7.00 -12.88 -2.96
C PRO A 41 6.09 -13.76 -3.82
N LEU A 42 5.97 -13.46 -5.12
CA LEU A 42 5.11 -14.21 -6.03
C LEU A 42 5.66 -15.61 -6.31
N ALA A 43 6.97 -15.75 -6.54
CA ALA A 43 7.61 -17.05 -6.72
C ALA A 43 7.42 -17.97 -5.49
N LEU A 44 7.50 -17.39 -4.28
CA LEU A 44 7.28 -18.12 -3.04
C LEU A 44 5.81 -18.55 -2.85
N MET A 45 4.85 -17.67 -3.16
CA MET A 45 3.42 -18.02 -3.14
C MET A 45 3.12 -19.19 -4.11
N VAL A 46 3.67 -19.13 -5.33
CA VAL A 46 3.52 -20.23 -6.30
C VAL A 46 4.16 -21.51 -5.79
N SER A 47 5.38 -21.42 -5.24
CA SER A 47 6.08 -22.56 -4.67
C SER A 47 5.26 -23.25 -3.58
N HIS A 48 4.71 -22.50 -2.61
CA HIS A 48 3.84 -23.08 -1.57
C HIS A 48 2.54 -23.67 -2.13
N THR A 49 1.96 -23.04 -3.16
CA THR A 49 0.69 -23.48 -3.76
C THR A 49 0.84 -24.76 -4.61
N THR A 50 1.98 -24.92 -5.28
CA THR A 50 2.20 -25.97 -6.29
C THR A 50 3.18 -27.06 -5.86
N GLY A 51 4.03 -26.78 -4.86
CA GLY A 51 5.14 -27.65 -4.46
C GLY A 51 6.41 -27.48 -5.30
N LEU A 52 6.43 -26.55 -6.26
CA LEU A 52 7.62 -26.28 -7.08
C LEU A 52 8.75 -25.68 -6.25
N ALA A 53 9.99 -26.08 -6.53
CA ALA A 53 11.17 -25.48 -5.90
C ALA A 53 11.35 -24.03 -6.37
N PRO A 54 11.56 -23.06 -5.44
CA PRO A 54 11.82 -21.67 -5.81
C PRO A 54 13.32 -21.44 -6.04
N ALA A 55 13.65 -20.79 -7.14
CA ALA A 55 14.96 -20.24 -7.45
C ALA A 55 14.87 -18.74 -7.72
N PHE A 56 16.01 -18.06 -7.84
CA PHE A 56 16.03 -16.60 -7.96
C PHE A 56 17.08 -16.11 -8.95
N LEU A 57 16.75 -14.99 -9.59
CA LEU A 57 17.67 -14.17 -10.37
C LEU A 57 17.92 -12.86 -9.65
N ARG A 58 19.13 -12.32 -9.78
CA ARG A 58 19.43 -10.93 -9.40
C ARG A 58 19.67 -10.11 -10.66
N TYR A 59 18.96 -8.98 -10.76
CA TYR A 59 19.11 -8.02 -11.85
C TYR A 59 19.73 -6.72 -11.36
N GLU A 60 20.86 -6.33 -11.96
CA GLU A 60 21.48 -5.04 -11.72
C GLU A 60 21.07 -4.04 -12.80
N ARG A 61 20.21 -3.08 -12.44
CA ARG A 61 19.63 -2.13 -13.41
C ARG A 61 20.67 -1.29 -14.15
N ALA A 62 21.74 -0.86 -13.48
CA ALA A 62 22.75 0.02 -14.07
C ALA A 62 23.57 -0.68 -15.16
N SER A 63 23.98 -1.94 -14.92
CA SER A 63 24.77 -2.73 -15.87
C SER A 63 23.91 -3.61 -16.79
N ARG A 64 22.61 -3.76 -16.48
CA ARG A 64 21.69 -4.73 -17.09
C ARG A 64 22.17 -6.17 -16.97
N THR A 65 22.93 -6.47 -15.92
CA THR A 65 23.45 -7.81 -15.68
C THR A 65 22.39 -8.66 -14.98
N VAL A 66 22.17 -9.86 -15.53
CA VAL A 66 21.37 -10.91 -14.90
C VAL A 66 22.33 -11.95 -14.32
N THR A 67 22.11 -12.34 -13.08
CA THR A 67 22.88 -13.40 -12.42
C THR A 67 21.94 -14.42 -11.80
N TRP A 68 22.34 -15.69 -11.86
CA TRP A 68 21.69 -16.75 -11.11
C TRP A 68 22.05 -16.62 -9.63
N ASP A 69 21.05 -16.36 -8.79
CA ASP A 69 21.23 -16.07 -7.36
C ASP A 69 20.42 -17.06 -6.53
N SER A 70 20.68 -18.36 -6.75
CA SER A 70 20.03 -19.45 -6.04
C SER A 70 21.03 -20.52 -5.64
N SER A 71 20.76 -21.18 -4.51
CA SER A 71 21.49 -22.37 -4.08
C SER A 71 21.15 -23.60 -4.94
N LEU A 72 20.02 -23.58 -5.64
CA LEU A 72 19.67 -24.62 -6.60
C LEU A 72 20.49 -24.45 -7.88
N PRO A 73 20.91 -25.53 -8.55
CA PRO A 73 21.51 -25.41 -9.86
C PRO A 73 20.50 -24.87 -10.88
N LEU A 74 21.01 -24.25 -11.94
CA LEU A 74 20.21 -23.97 -13.14
C LEU A 74 19.55 -25.28 -13.64
N PRO A 75 18.25 -25.26 -13.99
CA PRO A 75 17.61 -26.42 -14.58
C PRO A 75 18.30 -26.88 -15.86
N ALA A 76 18.17 -28.17 -16.19
CA ALA A 76 18.77 -28.72 -17.40
C ALA A 76 18.19 -28.05 -18.67
N PRO A 77 18.97 -27.87 -19.75
CA PRO A 77 18.46 -27.39 -21.03
C PRO A 77 17.23 -28.19 -21.51
N GLY A 78 16.25 -27.51 -22.08
CA GLY A 78 14.96 -28.06 -22.47
C GLY A 78 13.91 -28.04 -21.36
N SER A 79 14.29 -27.79 -20.11
CA SER A 79 13.34 -27.65 -18.99
C SER A 79 12.43 -26.43 -19.19
N LYS A 80 11.21 -26.53 -18.66
CA LYS A 80 10.25 -25.44 -18.63
C LYS A 80 10.20 -24.80 -17.26
N VAL A 81 10.26 -23.48 -17.17
CA VAL A 81 10.28 -22.74 -15.89
C VAL A 81 9.21 -21.64 -15.87
N LEU A 82 8.77 -21.25 -14.67
CA LEU A 82 7.91 -20.09 -14.48
C LEU A 82 8.74 -18.92 -13.94
N LEU A 83 8.84 -17.82 -14.69
CA LEU A 83 9.55 -16.61 -14.29
C LEU A 83 8.57 -15.61 -13.66
N CYS A 84 8.84 -15.18 -12.44
CA CYS A 84 8.00 -14.28 -11.65
C CYS A 84 8.64 -12.89 -11.49
N GLU A 85 7.83 -11.84 -11.66
CA GLU A 85 8.14 -10.44 -11.32
C GLU A 85 6.93 -9.80 -10.62
N ASP A 86 7.09 -8.69 -9.91
CA ASP A 86 5.94 -7.95 -9.38
C ASP A 86 5.14 -7.25 -10.48
N ILE A 87 5.79 -6.45 -11.33
CA ILE A 87 5.15 -5.68 -12.39
C ILE A 87 5.89 -5.81 -13.73
N ALA A 88 5.12 -6.05 -14.80
CA ALA A 88 5.61 -5.86 -16.15
C ALA A 88 5.33 -4.40 -16.59
N GLY A 89 6.40 -3.65 -16.90
CA GLY A 89 6.33 -2.27 -17.37
C GLY A 89 7.30 -1.98 -18.52
N ALA A 90 7.66 -0.71 -18.72
CA ALA A 90 8.54 -0.29 -19.84
C ALA A 90 10.02 -0.70 -19.69
N GLY A 91 10.41 -1.25 -18.55
CA GLY A 91 11.80 -1.60 -18.23
C GLY A 91 12.34 -2.77 -19.07
N HIS A 92 13.65 -3.01 -18.93
CA HIS A 92 14.34 -4.12 -19.59
C HIS A 92 14.47 -5.36 -18.71
N THR A 93 14.18 -5.27 -17.40
CA THR A 93 14.37 -6.35 -16.41
C THR A 93 13.81 -7.69 -16.87
N LEU A 94 12.50 -7.73 -17.20
CA LEU A 94 11.84 -8.97 -17.58
C LEU A 94 12.41 -9.52 -18.90
N ALA A 95 12.66 -8.66 -19.89
CA ALA A 95 13.21 -9.06 -21.18
C ALA A 95 14.65 -9.62 -21.06
N ASP A 96 15.50 -8.96 -20.28
CA ASP A 96 16.88 -9.38 -20.05
C ASP A 96 16.92 -10.72 -19.29
N CYS A 97 16.04 -10.90 -18.29
CA CYS A 97 15.93 -12.17 -17.55
C CYS A 97 15.40 -13.31 -18.42
N ILE A 98 14.43 -13.04 -19.30
CA ILE A 98 13.96 -14.02 -20.29
C ILE A 98 15.10 -14.43 -21.21
N ALA A 99 15.84 -13.47 -21.77
CA ALA A 99 16.95 -13.74 -22.67
C ALA A 99 18.06 -14.54 -22.00
N PHE A 100 18.39 -14.22 -20.73
CA PHE A 100 19.34 -14.98 -19.92
C PHE A 100 18.94 -16.46 -19.79
N LEU A 101 17.70 -16.73 -19.36
CA LEU A 101 17.22 -18.11 -19.18
C LEU A 101 17.11 -18.87 -20.50
N GLN A 102 16.64 -18.22 -21.57
CA GLN A 102 16.60 -18.81 -22.91
C GLN A 102 18.00 -19.11 -23.47
N GLY A 103 18.99 -18.27 -23.17
CA GLY A 103 20.39 -18.51 -23.50
C GLY A 103 20.97 -19.78 -22.85
N HIS A 104 20.40 -20.20 -21.71
CA HIS A 104 20.69 -21.48 -21.06
C HIS A 104 19.84 -22.65 -21.59
N GLY A 105 19.08 -22.45 -22.67
CA GLY A 105 18.26 -23.47 -23.30
C GLY A 105 16.95 -23.76 -22.57
N LEU A 106 16.50 -22.89 -21.67
CA LEU A 106 15.24 -23.06 -20.95
C LEU A 106 14.05 -22.55 -21.77
N THR A 107 12.91 -23.22 -21.64
CA THR A 107 11.61 -22.70 -22.08
C THR A 107 10.90 -22.09 -20.89
N LEU A 108 10.09 -21.05 -21.10
CA LEU A 108 9.55 -20.29 -19.99
C LEU A 108 8.13 -19.77 -20.24
N LYS A 109 7.40 -19.65 -19.13
CA LYS A 109 6.22 -18.79 -19.01
C LYS A 109 6.51 -17.72 -17.97
N THR A 110 5.75 -16.64 -18.03
CA THR A 110 5.91 -15.45 -17.19
C THR A 110 4.68 -15.22 -16.34
N MET A 111 4.92 -14.88 -15.07
CA MET A 111 3.86 -14.49 -14.14
C MET A 111 4.23 -13.16 -13.50
N THR A 112 3.34 -12.17 -13.59
CA THR A 112 3.51 -10.91 -12.84
C THR A 112 2.28 -10.57 -12.05
N ALA A 113 2.43 -9.98 -10.86
CA ALA A 113 1.29 -9.56 -10.05
C ALA A 113 0.44 -8.50 -10.77
N GLY A 114 1.04 -7.68 -11.63
CA GLY A 114 0.29 -6.93 -12.65
C GLY A 114 1.12 -6.48 -13.83
N PHE A 115 0.46 -5.84 -14.80
CA PHE A 115 1.12 -5.11 -15.89
C PHE A 115 0.43 -3.77 -16.13
N ASP A 116 1.20 -2.78 -16.56
CA ASP A 116 0.71 -1.43 -16.82
C ASP A 116 0.64 -1.09 -18.31
N ASP A 117 0.25 0.15 -18.62
CA ASP A 117 0.14 0.68 -20.00
C ASP A 117 1.48 0.71 -20.75
N LEU A 118 2.58 0.62 -20.02
CA LEU A 118 3.95 0.70 -20.54
C LEU A 118 4.57 -0.68 -20.77
N SER A 119 3.85 -1.75 -20.43
CA SER A 119 4.37 -3.10 -20.53
C SER A 119 4.75 -3.46 -21.98
N ARG A 120 6.00 -3.89 -22.17
CA ARG A 120 6.53 -4.37 -23.46
C ARG A 120 6.21 -5.84 -23.72
N ILE A 121 5.93 -6.58 -22.66
CA ILE A 121 5.71 -8.02 -22.69
C ILE A 121 4.36 -8.28 -22.05
N ARG A 122 3.48 -9.02 -22.73
CA ARG A 122 2.25 -9.51 -22.12
C ARG A 122 2.59 -10.77 -21.33
N PRO A 123 2.49 -10.78 -19.99
CA PRO A 123 2.81 -11.98 -19.22
C PRO A 123 1.76 -13.07 -19.43
N ASP A 124 2.14 -14.34 -19.30
CA ASP A 124 1.23 -15.49 -19.44
C ASP A 124 0.19 -15.53 -18.32
N TYR A 125 0.58 -15.09 -17.12
CA TYR A 125 -0.30 -14.97 -15.96
C TYR A 125 -0.11 -13.58 -15.35
N SER A 126 -1.16 -12.75 -15.37
CA SER A 126 -1.11 -11.44 -14.74
C SER A 126 -2.49 -10.86 -14.47
N ILE A 127 -2.53 -9.87 -13.60
CA ILE A 127 -3.71 -9.02 -13.35
C ILE A 127 -3.55 -7.76 -14.20
N ASP A 128 -4.59 -7.40 -14.94
CA ASP A 128 -4.59 -6.18 -15.76
C ASP A 128 -4.65 -4.94 -14.87
N GLY A 129 -3.54 -4.18 -14.85
CA GLY A 129 -3.36 -3.00 -14.04
C GLY A 129 -3.38 -1.69 -14.82
N ARG A 130 -3.75 -1.74 -16.10
CA ARG A 130 -3.75 -0.58 -17.00
C ARG A 130 -4.64 0.54 -16.49
N GLY A 131 -4.22 1.78 -16.72
CA GLY A 131 -4.90 2.98 -16.20
C GLY A 131 -4.70 3.25 -14.70
N ALA A 132 -4.12 2.33 -13.93
CA ALA A 132 -3.88 2.51 -12.49
C ALA A 132 -2.38 2.58 -12.14
N PHE A 133 -2.09 3.02 -10.93
CA PHE A 133 -0.80 2.85 -10.27
C PHE A 133 -0.88 1.63 -9.35
N LEU A 134 -0.14 0.56 -9.69
CA LEU A 134 -0.12 -0.66 -8.89
C LEU A 134 0.75 -0.47 -7.65
N LEU A 135 0.19 -0.75 -6.47
CA LEU A 135 0.90 -0.63 -5.21
C LEU A 135 0.96 -2.00 -4.53
N PHE A 136 2.17 -2.41 -4.14
CA PHE A 136 2.42 -3.71 -3.51
C PHE A 136 2.78 -3.59 -2.02
N PRO A 137 2.58 -4.64 -1.21
CA PRO A 137 2.84 -4.59 0.23
C PRO A 137 4.33 -4.40 0.58
N TRP A 138 5.24 -4.82 -0.29
CA TRP A 138 6.69 -4.69 -0.11
C TRP A 138 7.26 -3.37 -0.63
N GLU A 139 6.47 -2.55 -1.33
CA GLU A 139 6.85 -1.21 -1.81
C GLU A 139 5.79 -0.16 -1.43
N ARG A 140 5.21 -0.31 -0.23
CA ARG A 140 4.06 0.50 0.26
C ARG A 140 4.33 2.00 0.33
N HIS A 141 5.58 2.44 0.20
CA HIS A 141 5.99 3.84 0.25
C HIS A 141 6.16 4.46 -1.13
N SER A 142 6.04 3.66 -2.20
CA SER A 142 6.29 4.09 -3.57
C SER A 142 5.30 5.13 -4.09
N HIS A 143 4.13 5.28 -3.46
CA HIS A 143 3.14 6.31 -3.80
C HIS A 143 3.43 7.67 -3.15
N THR A 144 4.34 7.76 -2.18
CA THR A 144 4.68 9.02 -1.53
C THR A 144 5.34 10.00 -2.50
N ALA A 145 5.10 11.30 -2.32
CA ALA A 145 5.65 12.33 -3.20
C ALA A 145 7.19 12.34 -3.20
N GLU A 146 7.78 12.13 -2.02
CA GLU A 146 9.23 12.14 -1.82
C GLU A 146 9.91 10.93 -2.48
N TYR A 147 9.37 9.71 -2.28
CA TYR A 147 9.85 8.52 -2.98
C TYR A 147 9.82 8.74 -4.49
N ARG A 148 8.72 9.25 -5.02
CA ARG A 148 8.55 9.47 -6.46
C ARG A 148 9.51 10.53 -7.02
N ALA A 149 9.70 11.64 -6.32
CA ALA A 149 10.65 12.66 -6.73
C ALA A 149 12.07 12.09 -6.78
N ARG A 150 12.43 11.27 -5.79
CA ARG A 150 13.73 10.61 -5.72
C ARG A 150 13.91 9.52 -6.78
N TRP A 151 12.86 8.74 -7.04
CA TRP A 151 12.82 7.76 -8.13
C TRP A 151 13.08 8.44 -9.49
N GLN A 152 12.40 9.55 -9.75
CA GLN A 152 12.59 10.34 -10.98
C GLN A 152 14.01 10.91 -11.08
N ALA A 153 14.50 11.53 -10.01
CA ALA A 153 15.84 12.13 -9.98
C ALA A 153 16.97 11.11 -10.20
N THR A 154 16.77 9.85 -9.80
CA THR A 154 17.75 8.77 -9.95
C THR A 154 17.53 7.90 -11.19
N GLY A 155 16.53 8.22 -12.02
CA GLY A 155 16.15 7.38 -13.16
C GLY A 155 15.75 5.96 -12.77
N GLY A 156 15.05 5.80 -11.63
CA GLY A 156 14.65 4.50 -11.10
C GLY A 156 15.83 3.67 -10.59
N GLY A 157 16.80 4.34 -9.96
CA GLY A 157 17.99 3.73 -9.38
C GLY A 157 19.22 3.63 -10.30
N LEU A 158 19.14 4.17 -11.53
CA LEU A 158 20.23 4.10 -12.52
C LEU A 158 21.42 5.00 -12.17
N THR A 159 21.16 6.22 -11.69
CA THR A 159 22.20 7.23 -11.44
C THR A 159 22.48 7.45 -9.95
N GLY A 160 21.85 6.67 -9.07
CA GLY A 160 22.03 6.75 -7.63
C GLY A 160 20.99 5.93 -6.86
N ARG A 161 21.18 5.80 -5.55
CA ARG A 161 20.24 5.08 -4.69
C ARG A 161 18.95 5.87 -4.51
N VAL A 162 17.81 5.20 -4.71
CA VAL A 162 16.47 5.75 -4.41
C VAL A 162 16.42 6.04 -2.91
N GLY A 163 16.46 5.02 -2.07
CA GLY A 163 16.42 5.09 -0.60
C GLY A 163 15.85 3.78 -0.06
N GLU A 164 15.85 3.55 1.25
CA GLU A 164 15.01 2.49 1.83
C GLU A 164 13.58 2.99 2.05
N ASP A 165 12.63 2.07 1.99
CA ASP A 165 11.21 2.30 2.26
C ASP A 165 10.91 3.10 3.54
N HIS A 166 11.58 2.76 4.66
CA HIS A 166 11.35 3.38 5.96
C HIS A 166 11.78 4.86 6.04
N GLU A 167 12.56 5.32 5.06
CA GLU A 167 12.97 6.73 4.95
C GLU A 167 11.76 7.60 4.54
N TYR A 168 10.76 7.00 3.88
CA TYR A 168 9.60 7.68 3.29
C TYR A 168 8.30 7.51 4.12
N GLU A 169 8.40 7.16 5.39
CA GLU A 169 7.22 7.03 6.24
C GLU A 169 6.53 8.38 6.47
N THR A 170 5.23 8.39 6.24
CA THR A 170 4.38 9.57 6.37
C THR A 170 3.11 9.22 7.12
N TYR A 171 2.63 10.14 7.95
CA TYR A 171 1.52 9.91 8.87
C TYR A 171 0.36 10.85 8.57
N GLY A 172 -0.84 10.28 8.49
CA GLY A 172 -2.08 11.00 8.81
C GLY A 172 -2.44 10.70 10.26
N ILE A 173 -2.97 11.68 10.98
CA ILE A 173 -3.44 11.47 12.34
C ILE A 173 -4.85 12.04 12.50
N ASP A 174 -5.69 11.37 13.26
CA ASP A 174 -6.89 12.01 13.75
C ASP A 174 -6.55 13.14 14.73
N LEU A 175 -7.53 14.01 14.96
CA LEU A 175 -7.46 15.09 15.92
C LEU A 175 -7.93 14.60 17.29
N ASP A 176 -9.20 14.21 17.37
CA ASP A 176 -9.90 13.86 18.60
C ASP A 176 -9.41 12.50 19.12
N GLY A 177 -9.10 12.42 20.42
CA GLY A 177 -8.52 11.24 21.06
C GLY A 177 -7.04 10.97 20.73
N ILE A 178 -6.42 11.73 19.82
CA ILE A 178 -4.99 11.63 19.47
C ILE A 178 -4.21 12.83 19.97
N LEU A 179 -4.62 14.05 19.58
CA LEU A 179 -3.95 15.28 19.98
C LEU A 179 -4.55 15.88 21.24
N LEU A 180 -5.84 15.64 21.49
CA LEU A 180 -6.60 16.11 22.64
C LEU A 180 -7.67 15.10 23.04
N PRO A 181 -8.22 15.16 24.26
CA PRO A 181 -9.35 14.33 24.65
C PRO A 181 -10.55 14.52 23.71
N ASP A 182 -11.33 13.45 23.54
CA ASP A 182 -12.61 13.55 22.84
C ASP A 182 -13.75 13.95 23.79
N ILE A 183 -14.75 14.65 23.27
CA ILE A 183 -15.96 14.99 24.01
C ILE A 183 -17.00 13.89 23.79
N ALA A 184 -17.53 13.37 24.89
CA ALA A 184 -18.54 12.32 24.85
C ALA A 184 -19.75 12.74 23.97
N PRO A 185 -20.23 11.87 23.06
CA PRO A 185 -21.34 12.17 22.14
C PRO A 185 -22.60 12.70 22.82
N GLN A 186 -22.87 12.26 24.05
CA GLN A 186 -24.03 12.68 24.84
C GLN A 186 -24.00 14.17 25.18
N ARG A 187 -22.80 14.78 25.27
CA ARG A 187 -22.68 16.23 25.52
C ARG A 187 -23.09 17.06 24.31
N TYR A 188 -22.74 16.61 23.10
CA TYR A 188 -23.19 17.25 21.87
C TYR A 188 -24.70 17.19 21.70
N ALA A 189 -25.31 16.04 22.04
CA ALA A 189 -26.76 15.87 22.00
C ALA A 189 -27.50 16.74 23.04
N ALA A 190 -26.88 17.00 24.19
CA ALA A 190 -27.47 17.80 25.26
C ALA A 190 -27.41 19.32 24.97
N ASP A 191 -26.24 19.84 24.60
CA ASP A 191 -26.04 21.24 24.22
C ASP A 191 -24.81 21.35 23.31
N LEU A 192 -25.07 21.43 22.01
CA LEU A 192 -24.03 21.59 20.99
C LEU A 192 -23.16 22.83 21.24
N GLY A 193 -23.76 23.96 21.62
CA GLY A 193 -23.01 25.20 21.84
C GLY A 193 -22.07 25.10 23.04
N GLN A 194 -22.51 24.45 24.11
CA GLN A 194 -21.67 24.20 25.28
C GLN A 194 -20.56 23.19 24.98
N ALA A 195 -20.87 22.08 24.32
CA ALA A 195 -19.89 21.07 23.94
C ALA A 195 -18.78 21.66 23.06
N LEU A 196 -19.13 22.51 22.10
CA LEU A 196 -18.14 23.21 21.26
C LEU A 196 -17.25 24.15 22.09
N ARG A 197 -17.81 24.93 23.02
CA ARG A 197 -17.02 25.80 23.92
C ARG A 197 -16.13 25.01 24.89
N GLU A 198 -16.56 23.83 25.31
CA GLU A 198 -15.73 22.92 26.10
C GLU A 198 -14.54 22.43 25.27
N ARG A 199 -14.80 22.04 24.01
CA ARG A 199 -13.80 21.54 23.07
C ARG A 199 -12.69 22.56 22.83
N ASP A 200 -13.07 23.82 22.63
CA ASP A 200 -12.13 24.90 22.35
C ASP A 200 -11.18 25.18 23.55
N ARG A 201 -11.49 24.65 24.74
CA ARG A 201 -10.68 24.78 25.97
C ARG A 201 -9.92 23.52 26.36
N LEU A 202 -10.02 22.45 25.56
CA LEU A 202 -9.30 21.22 25.86
C LEU A 202 -7.81 21.43 25.63
N GLU A 203 -7.01 21.04 26.61
CA GLU A 203 -5.56 21.03 26.48
C GLU A 203 -5.10 19.81 25.66
N PRO A 204 -4.01 19.92 24.88
CA PRO A 204 -3.46 18.79 24.16
C PRO A 204 -2.92 17.74 25.12
N PHE A 205 -2.92 16.48 24.68
CA PHE A 205 -2.13 15.45 25.35
C PHE A 205 -0.64 15.78 25.29
N GLU A 206 0.12 15.24 26.25
CA GLU A 206 1.58 15.21 26.12
C GLU A 206 1.95 14.45 24.83
N ARG A 207 2.71 15.12 23.95
CA ARG A 207 3.09 14.56 22.67
C ARG A 207 3.80 13.22 22.86
N PRO A 208 3.31 12.13 22.26
CA PRO A 208 3.97 10.85 22.41
C PRO A 208 5.28 10.84 21.62
N ALA A 209 6.30 10.17 22.14
CA ALA A 209 7.64 10.14 21.55
C ALA A 209 7.69 9.55 20.12
N TRP A 210 6.70 8.73 19.76
CA TRP A 210 6.59 8.15 18.41
C TRP A 210 6.07 9.15 17.38
N LEU A 211 5.41 10.24 17.79
CA LEU A 211 4.81 11.22 16.88
C LEU A 211 5.86 12.25 16.43
N ALA A 212 6.59 11.90 15.38
CA ALA A 212 7.52 12.81 14.72
C ALA A 212 6.76 13.79 13.80
N LEU A 213 6.46 15.00 14.28
CA LEU A 213 5.71 16.02 13.52
C LEU A 213 6.22 16.28 12.10
N PRO A 214 7.53 16.29 11.80
CA PRO A 214 8.01 16.47 10.41
C PRO A 214 7.54 15.38 9.43
N ARG A 215 7.10 14.22 9.94
CA ARG A 215 6.54 13.11 9.14
C ARG A 215 5.00 13.14 9.08
N VAL A 216 4.34 14.01 9.85
CA VAL A 216 2.89 14.18 9.81
C VAL A 216 2.53 15.05 8.62
N ARG A 217 1.82 14.49 7.66
CA ARG A 217 1.40 15.20 6.44
C ARG A 217 0.07 15.92 6.63
N ALA A 218 -0.83 15.33 7.42
CA ALA A 218 -2.13 15.91 7.70
C ALA A 218 -2.71 15.47 9.03
N ILE A 219 -3.50 16.37 9.61
CA ILE A 219 -4.50 16.09 10.64
C ILE A 219 -5.83 15.92 9.91
N VAL A 220 -6.47 14.77 10.06
CA VAL A 220 -7.67 14.38 9.32
C VAL A 220 -8.77 14.01 10.30
N THR A 221 -9.78 14.87 10.42
CA THR A 221 -10.80 14.78 11.47
C THR A 221 -12.20 14.55 10.92
N GLY A 222 -13.05 13.87 11.71
CA GLY A 222 -14.48 13.72 11.42
C GLY A 222 -15.30 15.00 11.66
N ARG A 223 -14.70 16.04 12.25
CA ARG A 223 -15.33 17.36 12.46
C ARG A 223 -15.74 17.98 11.11
N PRO A 224 -16.90 18.65 11.04
CA PRO A 224 -17.38 19.24 9.80
C PRO A 224 -16.60 20.51 9.42
N GLU A 225 -16.50 20.81 8.12
CA GLU A 225 -15.83 22.00 7.57
C GLU A 225 -16.28 23.34 8.18
N MET A 226 -17.54 23.45 8.64
CA MET A 226 -18.03 24.65 9.32
C MET A 226 -17.28 24.98 10.63
N ASP A 227 -16.57 24.01 11.20
CA ASP A 227 -15.73 24.17 12.39
C ASP A 227 -14.25 24.50 12.07
N ARG A 228 -13.93 24.85 10.81
CA ARG A 228 -12.54 25.07 10.37
C ARG A 228 -11.82 26.16 11.14
N GLU A 229 -12.39 27.35 11.23
CA GLU A 229 -11.70 28.50 11.85
C GLU A 229 -11.32 28.21 13.31
N ARG A 230 -12.24 27.66 14.09
CA ARG A 230 -11.98 27.29 15.49
C ARG A 230 -10.96 26.16 15.63
N THR A 231 -11.04 25.15 14.75
CA THR A 231 -10.15 23.99 14.81
C THR A 231 -8.73 24.39 14.43
N GLN A 232 -8.59 25.21 13.38
CA GLN A 232 -7.30 25.76 12.98
C GLN A 232 -6.72 26.66 14.07
N HIS A 233 -7.52 27.53 14.68
CA HIS A 233 -7.08 28.38 15.78
C HIS A 233 -6.50 27.56 16.95
N TRP A 234 -7.18 26.48 17.33
CA TRP A 234 -6.69 25.57 18.37
C TRP A 234 -5.36 24.92 17.96
N LEU A 235 -5.24 24.43 16.72
CA LEU A 235 -3.99 23.83 16.23
C LEU A 235 -2.81 24.81 16.24
N ASP A 236 -3.06 26.05 15.80
CA ASP A 236 -2.04 27.09 15.76
C ASP A 236 -1.56 27.45 17.17
N LEU A 237 -2.50 27.57 18.12
CA LEU A 237 -2.20 27.88 19.52
C LEU A 237 -1.34 26.79 20.19
N HIS A 238 -1.58 25.52 19.85
CA HIS A 238 -0.92 24.37 20.49
C HIS A 238 0.28 23.80 19.71
N GLY A 239 0.82 24.57 18.75
CA GLY A 239 2.09 24.23 18.09
C GLY A 239 1.98 23.18 16.98
N TYR A 240 0.81 23.06 16.37
CA TYR A 240 0.54 22.23 15.18
C TYR A 240 0.40 23.07 13.90
N ALA A 241 0.75 24.36 13.97
CA ALA A 241 0.77 25.27 12.83
C ALA A 241 1.59 24.69 11.67
N GLY A 242 1.06 24.81 10.45
CA GLY A 242 1.70 24.35 9.22
C GLY A 242 1.46 22.87 8.86
N ILE A 243 0.78 22.10 9.71
CA ILE A 243 0.26 20.78 9.34
C ILE A 243 -1.09 20.95 8.64
N SER A 244 -1.29 20.28 7.51
CA SER A 244 -2.54 20.35 6.75
C SER A 244 -3.72 19.85 7.58
N LEU A 245 -4.77 20.67 7.74
CA LEU A 245 -6.03 20.30 8.38
C LEU A 245 -7.08 19.93 7.32
N LEU A 246 -7.47 18.65 7.31
CA LEU A 246 -8.51 18.11 6.45
C LEU A 246 -9.74 17.78 7.30
N MET A 247 -10.86 18.41 7.00
CA MET A 247 -12.12 18.28 7.73
C MET A 247 -13.20 17.71 6.82
N ARG A 248 -14.24 17.17 7.44
CA ARG A 248 -15.31 16.49 6.71
C ARG A 248 -16.24 17.50 6.03
N ASP A 249 -16.34 17.42 4.70
CA ASP A 249 -17.38 18.10 3.95
C ASP A 249 -18.71 17.37 4.08
N ILE A 250 -19.66 17.99 4.78
CA ILE A 250 -20.99 17.43 5.08
C ILE A 250 -21.87 17.27 3.83
N SER A 251 -21.53 17.91 2.72
CA SER A 251 -22.25 17.71 1.45
C SER A 251 -21.87 16.41 0.75
N THR A 252 -20.70 15.85 1.10
CA THR A 252 -20.15 14.63 0.50
C THR A 252 -20.21 13.44 1.47
N TYR A 253 -19.94 13.68 2.76
CA TYR A 253 -19.84 12.65 3.79
C TYR A 253 -20.70 13.01 4.99
N ASP A 254 -21.69 12.18 5.31
CA ASP A 254 -22.48 12.32 6.55
C ASP A 254 -21.66 11.93 7.80
N ASP A 255 -22.29 11.95 8.97
CA ASP A 255 -21.67 11.65 10.26
C ASP A 255 -21.71 10.15 10.63
N SER A 256 -22.12 9.27 9.72
CA SER A 256 -22.05 7.83 9.94
C SER A 256 -20.59 7.35 10.04
N PRO A 257 -20.30 6.31 10.84
CA PRO A 257 -18.95 5.78 10.95
C PRO A 257 -18.32 5.42 9.59
N GLU A 258 -19.09 4.87 8.67
CA GLU A 258 -18.63 4.46 7.34
C GLU A 258 -18.23 5.66 6.48
N GLN A 259 -18.98 6.76 6.51
CA GLN A 259 -18.67 7.96 5.72
C GLN A 259 -17.51 8.74 6.32
N VAL A 260 -17.42 8.84 7.65
CA VAL A 260 -16.25 9.43 8.33
C VAL A 260 -14.98 8.65 8.01
N ALA A 261 -15.03 7.31 8.06
CA ALA A 261 -13.89 6.46 7.69
C ALA A 261 -13.52 6.62 6.21
N THR A 262 -14.51 6.78 5.34
CA THR A 262 -14.30 7.01 3.90
C THR A 262 -13.60 8.35 3.65
N HIS A 263 -14.04 9.42 4.31
CA HIS A 263 -13.38 10.71 4.29
C HIS A 263 -11.92 10.60 4.75
N LYS A 264 -11.69 10.02 5.94
CA LYS A 264 -10.36 9.88 6.54
C LYS A 264 -9.41 9.07 5.66
N ALA A 265 -9.86 7.92 5.15
CA ALA A 265 -9.09 7.08 4.23
C ALA A 265 -8.74 7.83 2.94
N THR A 266 -9.71 8.49 2.31
CA THR A 266 -9.51 9.24 1.07
C THR A 266 -8.48 10.35 1.26
N ALA A 267 -8.62 11.12 2.33
CA ALA A 267 -7.68 12.17 2.71
C ALA A 267 -6.26 11.61 2.96
N ALA A 268 -6.13 10.51 3.71
CA ALA A 268 -4.84 9.88 3.96
C ALA A 268 -4.15 9.44 2.65
N LEU A 269 -4.91 8.83 1.72
CA LEU A 269 -4.38 8.42 0.42
C LEU A 269 -3.93 9.63 -0.42
N GLN A 270 -4.73 10.69 -0.49
CA GLN A 270 -4.43 11.91 -1.24
C GLN A 270 -3.19 12.64 -0.71
N GLN A 271 -2.97 12.61 0.61
CA GLN A 271 -1.79 13.17 1.25
C GLN A 271 -0.55 12.26 1.15
N GLY A 272 -0.68 11.09 0.53
CA GLY A 272 0.39 10.11 0.40
C GLY A 272 0.85 9.60 1.76
N CYS A 273 -0.07 9.40 2.71
CA CYS A 273 0.22 8.79 4.00
C CYS A 273 0.52 7.28 3.83
N THR A 274 1.48 6.78 4.61
CA THR A 274 1.76 5.34 4.72
C THR A 274 1.26 4.75 6.03
N HIS A 275 1.00 5.60 7.01
CA HIS A 275 0.40 5.27 8.29
C HIS A 275 -0.79 6.20 8.57
N PHE A 276 -1.77 5.69 9.32
CA PHE A 276 -2.86 6.50 9.85
C PHE A 276 -3.11 6.17 11.32
N VAL A 277 -3.15 7.18 12.18
CA VAL A 277 -3.39 6.99 13.62
C VAL A 277 -4.80 7.44 13.95
N GLU A 278 -5.58 6.51 14.49
CA GLU A 278 -7.01 6.66 14.77
C GLU A 278 -7.27 6.34 16.25
N SER A 279 -8.12 7.11 16.91
CA SER A 279 -8.44 6.92 18.33
C SER A 279 -9.61 5.94 18.52
N ASP A 280 -10.53 5.90 17.55
CA ASP A 280 -11.70 5.03 17.59
C ASP A 280 -11.45 3.66 16.91
N ALA A 281 -11.75 2.57 17.62
CA ALA A 281 -11.50 1.22 17.13
C ALA A 281 -12.35 0.87 15.89
N GLN A 282 -13.60 1.34 15.82
CA GLN A 282 -14.49 1.07 14.70
C GLN A 282 -13.99 1.80 13.44
N GLN A 283 -13.64 3.08 13.57
CA GLN A 283 -13.01 3.87 12.50
C GLN A 283 -11.71 3.21 12.02
N ALA A 284 -10.85 2.75 12.93
CA ALA A 284 -9.59 2.12 12.57
C ALA A 284 -9.81 0.86 11.71
N ILE A 285 -10.78 0.02 12.08
CA ILE A 285 -11.18 -1.15 11.29
C ILE A 285 -11.69 -0.72 9.91
N LEU A 286 -12.65 0.22 9.85
CA LEU A 286 -13.26 0.68 8.60
C LEU A 286 -12.24 1.31 7.63
N ILE A 287 -11.29 2.10 8.15
CA ILE A 287 -10.20 2.69 7.35
C ILE A 287 -9.28 1.59 6.82
N SER A 288 -8.89 0.62 7.66
CA SER A 288 -7.99 -0.47 7.25
C SER A 288 -8.60 -1.37 6.17
N THR A 289 -9.91 -1.62 6.23
CA THR A 289 -10.64 -2.37 5.18
C THR A 289 -10.61 -1.65 3.83
N ARG A 290 -10.62 -0.31 3.82
CA ARG A 290 -10.64 0.51 2.60
C ARG A 290 -9.27 0.63 1.95
N LEU A 291 -8.24 0.77 2.78
CA LEU A 291 -6.86 0.95 2.33
C LEU A 291 -6.00 -0.18 2.90
N PRO A 292 -6.00 -1.37 2.29
CA PRO A 292 -5.35 -2.56 2.84
C PRO A 292 -3.82 -2.42 2.97
N LEU A 293 -3.21 -1.43 2.32
CA LEU A 293 -1.77 -1.15 2.39
C LEU A 293 -1.42 0.02 3.31
N LEU A 294 -2.42 0.74 3.84
CA LEU A 294 -2.23 1.77 4.86
C LEU A 294 -2.06 1.10 6.22
N ARG A 295 -0.98 1.42 6.93
CA ARG A 295 -0.79 0.93 8.29
C ARG A 295 -1.65 1.75 9.25
N VAL A 296 -2.81 1.19 9.59
CA VAL A 296 -3.73 1.84 10.54
C VAL A 296 -3.36 1.45 11.96
N ILE A 297 -3.13 2.45 12.80
CA ILE A 297 -2.77 2.30 14.20
C ILE A 297 -3.96 2.79 15.02
N TRP A 298 -4.61 1.88 15.73
CA TRP A 298 -5.55 2.27 16.78
C TRP A 298 -4.77 2.68 18.02
N TRP A 299 -4.83 3.97 18.38
CA TRP A 299 -4.11 4.56 19.50
C TRP A 299 -5.04 4.84 20.68
N ASP A 300 -4.72 4.27 21.82
CA ASP A 300 -5.38 4.56 23.08
C ASP A 300 -4.51 5.53 23.89
N ALA A 301 -4.94 6.78 23.96
CA ALA A 301 -4.22 7.84 24.67
C ALA A 301 -4.21 7.65 26.19
N LEU A 302 -5.22 6.98 26.77
CA LEU A 302 -5.32 6.78 28.22
C LEU A 302 -4.24 5.83 28.73
N VAL A 303 -3.98 4.76 27.99
CA VAL A 303 -2.94 3.78 28.34
C VAL A 303 -1.64 3.97 27.54
N ARG A 304 -1.60 4.97 26.64
CA ARG A 304 -0.48 5.31 25.75
C ARG A 304 0.01 4.11 24.94
N ARG A 305 -0.90 3.36 24.32
CA ARG A 305 -0.57 2.19 23.50
C ARG A 305 -1.25 2.23 22.13
N GLY A 306 -0.49 1.83 21.12
CA GLY A 306 -0.97 1.61 19.76
C GLY A 306 -1.16 0.12 19.46
N ARG A 307 -2.14 -0.20 18.62
CA ARG A 307 -2.34 -1.53 18.02
C ARG A 307 -2.40 -1.37 16.51
N LEU A 308 -1.64 -2.18 15.77
CA LEU A 308 -1.77 -2.24 14.32
C LEU A 308 -3.05 -2.98 13.97
N ILE A 309 -3.90 -2.36 13.15
CA ILE A 309 -5.18 -2.91 12.70
C ILE A 309 -5.08 -3.26 11.22
N GLY A 310 -5.45 -4.51 10.90
CA GLY A 310 -5.68 -4.97 9.54
C GLY A 310 -7.01 -5.68 9.47
N ALA A 311 -7.86 -5.28 8.53
CA ALA A 311 -9.16 -5.88 8.30
C ALA A 311 -9.39 -6.06 6.80
N HIS A 312 -10.03 -7.15 6.43
CA HIS A 312 -10.36 -7.49 5.05
C HIS A 312 -11.78 -8.04 5.01
N GLU A 313 -12.52 -7.71 3.95
CA GLU A 313 -13.80 -8.37 3.70
C GLU A 313 -13.58 -9.84 3.36
N TRP A 314 -14.25 -10.71 4.12
CA TRP A 314 -14.29 -12.12 3.78
C TRP A 314 -15.22 -12.34 2.60
N SER A 315 -14.70 -12.84 1.47
CA SER A 315 -15.51 -13.27 0.33
C SER A 315 -15.06 -14.66 -0.14
N HIS A 316 -16.01 -15.55 -0.41
CA HIS A 316 -15.74 -16.92 -0.88
C HIS A 316 -15.26 -17.01 -2.34
N ALA A 317 -15.26 -15.90 -3.06
CA ALA A 317 -14.75 -15.80 -4.42
C ALA A 317 -13.96 -14.50 -4.55
N PRO A 318 -12.74 -14.53 -5.11
CA PRO A 318 -12.06 -13.32 -5.51
C PRO A 318 -12.97 -12.58 -6.49
N LYS A 319 -13.53 -11.43 -6.09
CA LYS A 319 -14.19 -10.51 -7.03
C LYS A 319 -13.08 -9.81 -7.83
N TRP A 320 -12.43 -10.55 -8.72
CA TRP A 320 -11.73 -9.90 -9.82
C TRP A 320 -12.82 -9.22 -10.63
N GLN A 321 -12.72 -7.90 -10.83
CA GLN A 321 -13.60 -7.21 -11.75
C GLN A 321 -13.52 -7.94 -13.10
N GLU A 322 -14.58 -8.66 -13.44
CA GLU A 322 -14.75 -9.40 -14.70
C GLU A 322 -14.83 -8.38 -15.84
N GLY A 323 -13.69 -7.85 -16.25
CA GLY A 323 -13.60 -6.82 -17.28
C GLY A 323 -12.53 -7.07 -18.36
N ALA A 324 -11.60 -8.00 -18.17
CA ALA A 324 -10.39 -8.05 -19.01
C ALA A 324 -9.98 -9.43 -19.56
N GLN A 325 -10.87 -10.43 -19.58
CA GLN A 325 -10.55 -11.78 -20.12
C GLN A 325 -11.39 -12.23 -21.33
N ARG A 326 -12.08 -11.31 -22.03
CA ARG A 326 -12.71 -11.61 -23.33
C ARG A 326 -12.19 -10.68 -24.43
N ALA A 327 -11.07 -11.07 -25.04
CA ALA A 327 -10.72 -10.94 -26.45
C ALA A 327 -9.33 -11.54 -26.69
#